data_AF-A0A401YYL2-F1
#
_entry.id   AF-A0A401YYL2-F1
#
_cell.length_a   1.000
_cell.length_b   1.000
_cell.length_c   1.000
_cell.angle_alpha   90.00
_cell.angle_beta   90.00
_cell.angle_gamma   90.00
#
_symmetry.space_group_name_H-M   'P 1'
#
loop_
_entity.id
_entity.type
_entity.pdbx_description
1 polymer ?
#
loop_
_entity_poly.entity_id
_entity_poly.type
_entity_poly.pdbx_seq_one_letter_code
_entity_poly.pdbx_strand_id
1 'polypeptide(L)'
;MVEERPERDGIEPEAAAYGAAMEECFERCGASRREFAASIPTNASVVTRYFQGRRIAPAAFLTALAAFLAERGTPTTPQETERLDELRRAALEASTRPHNQAQAWRERAERLAHDKDELAALLREQQDRGDRERDETTRALNALGLDLAELREDLDQALADNTRLQAEKTTAEHERDELRARVDDLDRQLAAAAAYTRNLEHDLAEQRTAAERLSREVEVLRHQVGALVREAARDVVPVAARVPTPATRLAPTRPAVPAGPAERGRRAPRTASPGRTQKWRSNLAFVFWCVGVVCAGYLGAAALVGTWTPGNVAPSWVRHHGSIFQVPALSYLVANTFATIVGAVGEAKGLDKSVSTVLREYAAVLLVPALLLTGFLTLASYAVLALVAFPA
;
A
#
# COMPACT_ATOMS: atom_id res chain seq x y z
N MET A 1 -74.30 60.39 27.66
CA MET A 1 -73.52 59.35 26.97
C MET A 1 -72.80 58.56 28.04
N VAL A 2 -73.35 57.39 28.39
CA VAL A 2 -72.70 56.46 29.32
C VAL A 2 -71.64 55.75 28.49
N GLU A 3 -70.39 56.07 28.74
CA GLU A 3 -69.24 55.36 28.19
C GLU A 3 -69.32 53.94 28.77
N GLU A 4 -69.93 53.02 28.02
CA GLU A 4 -69.93 51.59 28.31
C GLU A 4 -68.47 51.18 28.48
N ARG A 5 -68.04 51.06 29.74
CA ARG A 5 -66.77 50.43 30.05
C ARG A 5 -66.86 49.04 29.44
N PRO A 6 -66.01 48.70 28.46
CA PRO A 6 -66.04 47.37 27.86
C PRO A 6 -65.99 46.38 29.00
N GLU A 7 -66.97 45.47 29.03
CA GLU A 7 -67.12 44.41 30.04
C GLU A 7 -65.75 43.82 30.33
N ARG A 8 -65.16 44.25 31.44
CA ARG A 8 -63.77 43.96 31.83
C ARG A 8 -63.54 42.48 32.20
N ASP A 9 -64.58 41.66 32.04
CA ASP A 9 -64.63 40.26 32.43
C ASP A 9 -64.69 39.31 31.22
N GLY A 10 -64.46 39.82 30.00
CA GLY A 10 -64.26 38.97 28.82
C GLY A 10 -63.16 37.95 29.08
N ILE A 11 -63.54 36.68 29.18
CA ILE A 11 -62.60 35.56 29.34
C ILE A 11 -61.95 35.34 27.98
N GLU A 12 -60.62 35.36 27.94
CA GLU A 12 -59.84 35.06 26.74
C GLU A 12 -60.24 33.67 26.22
N PRO A 13 -60.54 33.50 24.92
CA PRO A 13 -61.14 32.26 24.40
C PRO A 13 -60.26 31.03 24.64
N GLU A 14 -58.93 31.19 24.55
CA GLU A 14 -57.95 30.14 24.85
C GLU A 14 -57.97 29.73 26.33
N ALA A 15 -58.15 30.70 27.24
CA ALA A 15 -58.26 30.44 28.67
C ALA A 15 -59.59 29.75 29.02
N ALA A 16 -60.69 30.10 28.33
CA ALA A 16 -61.97 29.41 28.45
C ALA A 16 -61.86 27.95 27.96
N ALA A 17 -61.22 27.71 26.82
CA ALA A 17 -61.00 26.36 26.28
C ALA A 17 -60.16 25.50 27.23
N TYR A 18 -59.10 26.07 27.82
CA TYR A 18 -58.29 25.40 28.84
C TYR A 18 -59.09 25.06 30.11
N GLY A 19 -59.89 26.01 30.61
CA GLY A 19 -60.77 25.79 31.76
C GLY A 19 -61.77 24.64 31.53
N ALA A 20 -62.44 24.66 30.38
CA ALA A 20 -63.40 23.63 29.98
C ALA A 20 -62.78 22.24 29.89
N ALA A 21 -61.57 22.12 29.30
CA ALA A 21 -60.86 20.85 29.22
C ALA A 21 -60.44 20.31 30.60
N MET A 22 -60.02 21.19 31.53
CA MET A 22 -59.75 20.79 32.92
C MET A 22 -61.02 20.29 33.60
N GLU A 23 -62.15 20.98 33.38
CA GLU A 23 -63.45 20.63 33.96
C GLU A 23 -63.93 19.27 33.46
N GLU A 24 -63.84 19.01 32.15
CA GLU A 24 -64.15 17.70 31.55
C GLU A 24 -63.33 16.57 32.20
N CYS A 25 -62.02 16.78 32.39
CA CYS A 25 -61.17 15.81 33.07
C CYS A 25 -61.60 15.56 34.52
N PHE A 26 -61.97 16.63 35.23
CA PHE A 26 -62.34 16.59 36.64
C PHE A 26 -63.72 15.95 36.88
N GLU A 27 -64.71 16.22 36.04
CA GLU A 27 -66.07 15.69 36.20
C GLU A 27 -66.11 14.15 36.20
N ARG A 28 -65.17 13.49 35.51
CA ARG A 28 -65.06 12.02 35.49
C ARG A 28 -64.83 11.38 36.86
N CYS A 29 -64.20 12.09 37.80
CA CYS A 29 -63.92 11.53 39.12
C CYS A 29 -65.10 11.68 40.10
N GLY A 30 -66.13 12.46 39.74
CA GLY A 30 -67.31 12.71 40.59
C GLY A 30 -67.03 13.47 41.90
N ALA A 31 -65.82 14.00 42.10
CA ALA A 31 -65.46 14.73 43.31
C ALA A 31 -65.96 16.18 43.29
N SER A 32 -66.11 16.79 44.47
CA SER A 32 -66.46 18.19 44.56
C SER A 32 -65.22 19.09 44.44
N ARG A 33 -65.35 20.28 43.84
CA ARG A 33 -64.24 21.27 43.78
C ARG A 33 -63.71 21.67 45.16
N ARG A 34 -64.55 21.60 46.21
CA ARG A 34 -64.13 21.87 47.60
C ARG A 34 -63.25 20.77 48.15
N GLU A 35 -63.54 19.52 47.81
CA GLU A 35 -62.75 18.35 48.20
C GLU A 35 -61.36 18.39 47.55
N PHE A 36 -61.31 18.69 46.25
CA PHE A 36 -60.03 18.92 45.57
C PHE A 36 -59.29 20.14 46.13
N ALA A 37 -59.97 21.25 46.40
CA ALA A 37 -59.35 22.41 47.04
C ALA A 37 -58.79 22.11 48.44
N ALA A 38 -59.34 21.12 49.15
CA ALA A 38 -58.82 20.69 50.45
C ALA A 38 -57.57 19.79 50.33
N SER A 39 -57.34 19.15 49.18
CA SER A 39 -56.16 18.32 48.92
C SER A 39 -54.94 19.12 48.43
N ILE A 40 -55.11 20.42 48.12
CA ILE A 40 -54.04 21.30 47.66
C ILE A 40 -53.98 22.58 48.51
N PRO A 41 -52.83 23.26 48.63
CA PRO A 41 -52.72 24.52 49.37
C PRO A 41 -53.30 25.70 48.57
N THR A 42 -54.57 25.62 48.16
CA THR A 42 -55.24 26.64 47.33
C THR A 42 -56.71 26.80 47.73
N ASN A 43 -57.17 28.05 47.85
CA ASN A 43 -58.56 28.35 48.21
C ASN A 43 -59.56 27.87 47.13
N ALA A 44 -60.70 27.32 47.55
CA ALA A 44 -61.74 26.82 46.64
C ALA A 44 -62.25 27.87 45.62
N SER A 45 -62.27 29.16 45.99
CA SER A 45 -62.61 30.23 45.05
C SER A 45 -61.59 30.39 43.91
N VAL A 46 -60.31 30.12 44.18
CA VAL A 46 -59.25 30.17 43.16
C VAL A 46 -59.37 28.97 42.22
N VAL A 47 -59.60 27.78 42.77
CA VAL A 47 -59.88 26.55 42.01
C VAL A 47 -61.03 26.75 41.02
N THR A 48 -62.16 27.30 41.48
CA THR A 48 -63.29 27.64 40.60
C THR A 48 -62.92 28.61 39.49
N ARG A 49 -62.05 29.60 39.76
CA ARG A 49 -61.59 30.55 38.73
C ARG A 49 -60.67 29.89 37.70
N TYR A 50 -59.93 28.84 38.07
CA TYR A 50 -59.12 28.05 37.13
C TYR A 50 -60.00 27.21 36.21
N PHE A 51 -60.96 26.45 36.75
CA PHE A 51 -61.90 25.68 35.94
C PHE A 51 -62.75 26.55 34.99
N GLN A 52 -63.08 27.78 35.39
CA GLN A 52 -63.81 28.72 34.54
C GLN A 52 -62.93 29.45 33.50
N GLY A 53 -61.61 29.23 33.48
CA GLY A 53 -60.70 29.98 32.60
C GLY A 53 -60.49 31.45 32.98
N ARG A 54 -61.09 31.95 34.07
CA ARG A 54 -60.93 33.35 34.55
C ARG A 54 -59.50 33.63 35.05
N ARG A 55 -58.79 32.57 35.43
CA ARG A 55 -57.35 32.55 35.74
C ARG A 55 -56.74 31.33 35.06
N ILE A 56 -55.49 31.45 34.63
CA ILE A 56 -54.73 30.32 34.10
C ILE A 56 -54.04 29.64 35.27
N ALA A 57 -54.23 28.33 35.41
CA ALA A 57 -53.61 27.54 36.46
C ALA A 57 -52.11 27.34 36.21
N PRO A 58 -51.27 27.36 37.28
CA PRO A 58 -49.85 27.04 37.14
C PRO A 58 -49.64 25.54 36.87
N ALA A 59 -48.50 25.15 36.28
CA ALA A 59 -48.20 23.76 35.97
C ALA A 59 -48.32 22.82 37.18
N ALA A 60 -47.86 23.24 38.36
CA ALA A 60 -47.98 22.48 39.61
C ALA A 60 -49.45 22.15 39.99
N PHE A 61 -50.41 22.96 39.58
CA PHE A 61 -51.83 22.68 39.77
C PHE A 61 -52.30 21.52 38.89
N LEU A 62 -51.83 21.43 37.64
CA LEU A 62 -52.13 20.28 36.76
C LEU A 62 -51.51 18.99 37.30
N THR A 63 -50.29 19.04 37.83
CA THR A 63 -49.67 17.89 38.51
C THR A 63 -50.51 17.43 39.70
N ALA A 64 -50.98 18.37 40.53
CA ALA A 64 -51.82 18.05 41.67
C ALA A 64 -53.21 17.53 41.26
N LEU A 65 -53.78 18.07 40.18
CA LEU A 65 -55.04 17.58 39.59
C LEU A 65 -54.87 16.14 39.10
N ALA A 66 -53.81 15.84 38.35
CA ALA A 66 -53.54 14.49 37.85
C ALA A 66 -53.33 13.49 39.00
N ALA A 67 -52.60 13.87 40.05
CA ALA A 67 -52.43 13.04 41.25
C ALA A 67 -53.77 12.77 41.95
N PHE A 68 -54.58 13.80 42.16
CA PHE A 68 -55.91 13.67 42.77
C PHE A 68 -56.84 12.76 41.96
N LEU A 69 -56.81 12.88 40.63
CA LEU A 69 -57.59 12.03 39.72
C LEU A 69 -57.11 10.57 39.75
N ALA A 70 -55.80 10.34 39.84
CA ALA A 70 -55.24 9.00 39.98
C ALA A 70 -55.64 8.34 41.32
N GLU A 71 -55.61 9.08 42.44
CA GLU A 71 -56.05 8.60 43.75
C GLU A 71 -57.53 8.18 43.78
N ARG A 72 -58.35 8.78 42.92
CA ARG A 72 -59.78 8.48 42.76
C ARG A 72 -60.06 7.37 41.74
N GLY A 73 -59.03 6.74 41.18
CA GLY A 73 -59.17 5.66 40.22
C GLY A 73 -59.49 6.11 38.80
N THR A 74 -59.34 7.40 38.49
CA THR A 74 -59.55 7.96 37.14
C THR A 74 -58.30 8.72 36.68
N PRO A 75 -57.14 8.04 36.53
CA PRO A 75 -55.90 8.73 36.18
C PRO A 75 -56.01 9.44 34.83
N THR A 76 -55.51 10.67 34.75
CA THR A 76 -55.38 11.41 33.49
C THR A 76 -54.45 10.64 32.55
N THR A 77 -54.87 10.45 31.30
CA THR A 77 -54.00 9.78 30.31
C THR A 77 -52.82 10.68 29.94
N PRO A 78 -51.71 10.12 29.41
CA PRO A 78 -50.59 10.93 28.92
C PRO A 78 -51.03 11.95 27.84
N GLN A 79 -51.92 11.53 26.94
CA GLN A 79 -52.47 12.38 25.88
C GLN A 79 -53.32 13.53 26.42
N GLU A 80 -54.14 13.28 27.46
CA GLU A 80 -54.91 14.33 28.13
C GLU A 80 -54.00 15.32 28.85
N THR A 81 -52.93 14.83 29.47
CA THR A 81 -51.94 15.68 30.16
C THR A 81 -51.23 16.59 29.15
N GLU A 82 -50.77 16.04 28.04
CA GLU A 82 -50.15 16.79 26.93
C GLU A 82 -51.11 17.84 26.36
N ARG A 83 -52.38 17.45 26.10
CA ARG A 83 -53.42 18.37 25.62
C ARG A 83 -53.69 19.51 26.61
N LEU A 84 -53.75 19.23 27.91
CA LEU A 84 -53.95 20.26 28.93
C LEU A 84 -52.75 21.22 29.00
N ASP A 85 -51.53 20.72 28.86
CA ASP A 85 -50.32 21.54 28.82
C ASP A 85 -50.22 22.39 27.54
N GLU A 86 -50.67 21.89 26.39
CA GLU A 86 -50.82 22.66 25.15
C GLU A 86 -51.82 23.79 25.30
N LEU A 87 -53.03 23.50 25.79
CA LEU A 87 -54.06 24.51 26.01
C LEU A 87 -53.62 25.55 27.04
N ARG A 88 -52.90 25.14 28.08
CA ARG A 88 -52.32 26.06 29.07
C ARG A 88 -51.29 26.99 28.44
N ARG A 89 -50.40 26.48 27.59
CA ARG A 89 -49.43 27.29 26.85
C ARG A 89 -50.12 28.29 25.93
N ALA A 90 -51.09 27.84 25.14
CA ALA A 90 -51.86 28.70 24.26
C ALA A 90 -52.57 29.82 25.05
N ALA A 91 -53.18 29.50 26.20
CA ALA A 91 -53.80 30.47 27.07
C ALA A 91 -52.79 31.48 27.65
N LEU A 92 -51.61 31.04 28.08
CA LEU A 92 -50.57 31.95 28.61
C LEU A 92 -50.01 32.88 27.52
N GLU A 93 -49.82 32.37 26.31
CA GLU A 93 -49.30 33.12 25.16
C GLU A 93 -50.31 34.13 24.61
N ALA A 94 -51.60 33.78 24.57
CA ALA A 94 -52.68 34.68 24.17
C ALA A 94 -53.01 35.74 25.23
N SER A 95 -52.52 35.57 26.46
CA SER A 95 -52.94 36.43 27.56
C SER A 95 -52.41 37.86 27.46
N THR A 96 -53.31 38.81 27.64
CA THR A 96 -53.01 40.25 27.70
C THR A 96 -52.44 40.70 29.04
N ARG A 97 -52.48 39.83 30.06
CA ARG A 97 -52.06 40.17 31.43
C ARG A 97 -50.53 40.04 31.58
N PRO A 98 -49.82 41.09 32.06
CA PRO A 98 -48.35 41.06 32.17
C PRO A 98 -47.78 39.91 33.00
N HIS A 99 -48.47 39.50 34.07
CA HIS A 99 -48.04 38.38 34.91
C HIS A 99 -48.06 37.03 34.18
N ASN A 100 -49.09 36.78 33.36
CA ASN A 100 -49.23 35.54 32.58
C ASN A 100 -48.17 35.48 31.48
N GLN A 101 -47.91 36.60 30.82
CA GLN A 101 -46.82 36.70 29.84
C GLN A 101 -45.47 36.40 30.50
N ALA A 102 -45.16 37.03 31.64
CA ALA A 102 -43.92 36.77 32.36
C ALA A 102 -43.78 35.29 32.82
N GLN A 103 -44.89 34.59 33.03
CA GLN A 103 -44.88 33.14 33.26
C GLN A 103 -44.60 32.36 31.97
N ALA A 104 -45.28 32.67 30.86
CA ALA A 104 -45.01 32.07 29.55
C ALA A 104 -43.53 32.20 29.15
N TRP A 105 -42.93 33.38 29.33
CA TRP A 105 -41.52 33.61 29.04
C TRP A 105 -40.59 32.76 29.90
N ARG A 106 -40.88 32.60 31.19
CA ARG A 106 -40.09 31.74 32.10
C ARG A 106 -40.15 30.27 31.69
N GLU A 107 -41.35 29.75 31.44
CA GLU A 107 -41.51 28.35 31.02
C GLU A 107 -40.88 28.10 29.65
N ARG A 108 -40.93 29.08 28.74
CA ARG A 108 -40.23 28.99 27.45
C ARG A 108 -38.72 28.98 27.63
N ALA A 109 -38.18 29.79 28.53
CA ALA A 109 -36.75 29.80 28.83
C ALA A 109 -36.29 28.49 29.47
N GLU A 110 -37.06 27.92 30.39
CA GLU A 110 -36.78 26.61 31.00
C GLU A 110 -36.79 25.49 29.97
N ARG A 111 -37.77 25.46 29.06
CA ARG A 111 -37.79 24.49 27.94
C ARG A 111 -36.57 24.63 27.04
N LEU A 112 -36.26 25.85 26.59
CA LEU A 112 -35.10 26.09 25.74
C LEU A 112 -33.77 25.75 26.45
N ALA A 113 -33.69 25.94 27.76
CA ALA A 113 -32.54 25.52 28.55
C ALA A 113 -32.41 23.99 28.59
N HIS A 114 -33.52 23.28 28.80
CA HIS A 114 -33.56 21.83 28.74
C HIS A 114 -33.17 21.28 27.35
N ASP A 115 -33.78 21.80 26.28
CA ASP A 115 -33.47 21.41 24.90
C ASP A 115 -31.99 21.66 24.57
N LYS A 116 -31.44 22.79 25.05
CA LYS A 116 -30.01 23.10 24.90
C LYS A 116 -29.14 22.07 25.63
N ASP A 117 -29.49 21.70 26.86
CA ASP A 117 -28.73 20.72 27.64
C ASP A 117 -28.80 19.32 27.02
N GLU A 118 -29.96 18.94 26.47
CA GLU A 118 -30.15 17.70 25.70
C GLU A 118 -29.30 17.70 24.42
N LEU A 119 -29.38 18.74 23.61
CA LEU A 119 -28.56 18.89 22.40
C LEU A 119 -27.05 18.92 22.73
N ALA A 120 -26.67 19.55 23.85
CA ALA A 120 -25.29 19.55 24.32
C ALA A 120 -24.84 18.17 24.83
N ALA A 121 -25.75 17.35 25.35
CA ALA A 121 -25.46 15.95 25.70
C ALA A 121 -25.29 15.09 24.44
N LEU A 122 -26.18 15.24 23.46
CA LEU A 122 -26.09 14.55 22.16
C LEU A 122 -24.81 14.92 21.41
N LEU A 123 -24.44 16.20 21.40
CA LEU A 123 -23.19 16.66 20.76
C LEU A 123 -21.95 16.02 21.42
N ARG A 124 -21.91 15.97 22.77
CA ARG A 124 -20.83 15.30 23.50
C ARG A 124 -20.77 13.81 23.19
N GLU A 125 -21.91 13.13 23.14
CA GLU A 125 -21.96 11.72 22.77
C GLU A 125 -21.43 11.47 21.35
N GLN A 126 -21.75 12.34 20.39
CA GLN A 126 -21.23 12.23 19.03
C GLN A 126 -19.73 12.52 18.96
N GLN A 127 -19.23 13.49 19.74
CA GLN A 127 -17.80 13.75 19.86
C GLN A 127 -17.06 12.55 20.44
N ASP A 128 -17.57 11.96 21.53
CA ASP A 128 -17.00 10.78 22.17
C ASP A 128 -16.99 9.57 21.21
N ARG A 129 -18.04 9.39 20.41
CA ARG A 129 -18.06 8.36 19.35
C ARG A 129 -16.99 8.61 18.29
N GLY A 130 -16.90 9.84 17.79
CA GLY A 130 -15.89 10.21 16.80
C GLY A 130 -14.46 10.05 17.32
N ASP A 131 -14.22 10.33 18.60
CA ASP A 131 -12.90 10.12 19.21
C ASP A 131 -12.56 8.63 19.37
N ARG A 132 -13.53 7.78 19.74
CA ARG A 132 -13.34 6.32 19.75
C ARG A 132 -13.03 5.76 18.37
N GLU A 133 -13.72 6.21 17.34
CA GLU A 133 -13.46 5.80 15.95
C GLU A 133 -12.06 6.23 15.48
N ARG A 134 -11.61 7.44 15.84
CA ARG A 134 -10.24 7.90 15.56
C ARG A 134 -9.18 7.07 16.29
N ASP A 135 -9.44 6.71 17.54
CA ASP A 135 -8.55 5.84 18.31
C ASP A 135 -8.47 4.44 17.71
N GLU A 136 -9.60 3.86 17.32
CA GLU A 136 -9.65 2.54 16.68
C GLU A 136 -8.92 2.52 15.33
N THR A 137 -9.16 3.53 14.49
CA THR A 137 -8.45 3.67 13.20
C THR A 137 -6.95 3.87 13.39
N THR A 138 -6.53 4.66 14.38
CA THR A 138 -5.11 4.84 14.71
C THR A 138 -4.47 3.52 15.17
N ARG A 139 -5.16 2.74 16.01
CA ARG A 139 -4.69 1.40 16.42
C ARG A 139 -4.57 0.45 15.23
N ALA A 140 -5.56 0.43 14.34
CA ALA A 140 -5.53 -0.41 13.14
C ALA A 140 -4.38 -0.03 12.19
N LEU A 141 -4.14 1.26 11.98
CA LEU A 141 -3.00 1.73 11.18
C LEU A 141 -1.65 1.36 11.80
N ASN A 142 -1.52 1.46 13.12
CA ASN A 142 -0.31 1.05 13.81
C ASN A 142 -0.08 -0.46 13.72
N ALA A 143 -1.14 -1.28 13.85
CA ALA A 143 -1.05 -2.73 13.67
C ALA A 143 -0.58 -3.09 12.25
N LEU A 144 -1.21 -2.52 11.21
CA LEU A 144 -0.77 -2.69 9.83
C LEU A 144 0.68 -2.22 9.59
N GLY A 145 1.11 -1.17 10.30
CA GLY A 145 2.49 -0.69 10.26
C GLY A 145 3.49 -1.70 10.83
N LEU A 146 3.13 -2.41 11.89
CA LEU A 146 3.95 -3.50 12.45
C LEU A 146 3.99 -4.70 11.50
N ASP A 147 2.84 -5.14 10.97
CA ASP A 147 2.78 -6.25 10.02
C ASP A 147 3.62 -5.97 8.76
N LEU A 148 3.60 -4.73 8.25
CA LEU A 148 4.43 -4.32 7.13
C LEU A 148 5.93 -4.30 7.45
N ALA A 149 6.30 -4.01 8.71
CA ALA A 149 7.69 -4.06 9.13
C ALA A 149 8.18 -5.51 9.21
N GLU A 150 7.38 -6.42 9.78
CA GLU A 150 7.66 -7.86 9.84
C GLU A 150 7.81 -8.46 8.44
N LEU A 151 6.86 -8.20 7.53
CA LEU A 151 6.95 -8.68 6.15
C LEU A 151 8.18 -8.16 5.39
N ARG A 152 8.68 -6.96 5.73
CA ARG A 152 9.91 -6.42 5.14
C ARG A 152 11.14 -7.14 5.67
N GLU A 153 11.19 -7.41 6.98
CA GLU A 153 12.27 -8.17 7.60
C GLU A 153 12.33 -9.59 7.02
N ASP A 154 11.18 -10.25 6.88
CA ASP A 154 11.08 -11.57 6.22
C ASP A 154 11.56 -11.56 4.78
N LEU A 155 11.21 -10.50 4.01
CA LEU A 155 11.67 -10.35 2.63
C LEU A 155 13.18 -10.15 2.56
N ASP A 156 13.75 -9.29 3.41
CA ASP A 156 15.19 -9.04 3.46
C ASP A 156 15.95 -10.30 3.87
N GLN A 157 15.44 -11.06 4.83
CA GLN A 157 15.97 -12.35 5.24
C GLN A 157 15.94 -13.37 4.09
N ALA A 158 14.81 -13.48 3.38
CA ALA A 158 14.68 -14.39 2.24
C ALA A 158 15.63 -14.01 1.09
N LEU A 159 15.85 -12.72 0.84
CA LEU A 159 16.82 -12.25 -0.13
C LEU A 159 18.26 -12.59 0.29
N ALA A 160 18.60 -12.40 1.56
CA ALA A 160 19.90 -12.78 2.10
C ALA A 160 20.15 -14.30 1.96
N ASP A 161 19.18 -15.12 2.31
CA ASP A 161 19.25 -16.58 2.15
C ASP A 161 19.39 -16.98 0.67
N ASN A 162 18.69 -16.32 -0.24
CA ASN A 162 18.84 -16.55 -1.67
C ASN A 162 20.26 -16.24 -2.15
N THR A 163 20.84 -15.10 -1.74
CA THR A 163 22.21 -14.74 -2.12
C THR A 163 23.23 -15.74 -1.60
N ARG A 164 23.04 -16.25 -0.38
CA ARG A 164 23.87 -17.31 0.21
C ARG A 164 23.76 -18.60 -0.60
N LEU A 165 22.55 -19.05 -0.91
CA LEU A 165 22.33 -20.26 -1.71
C LEU A 165 22.94 -20.15 -3.11
N GLN A 166 22.92 -18.97 -3.73
CA GLN A 166 23.60 -18.76 -5.02
C GLN A 166 25.13 -18.87 -4.88
N ALA A 167 25.71 -18.34 -3.80
CA ALA A 167 27.14 -18.48 -3.53
C ALA A 167 27.54 -19.95 -3.28
N GLU A 168 26.75 -20.69 -2.49
CA GLU A 168 26.96 -22.14 -2.28
C GLU A 168 26.80 -22.93 -3.58
N LYS A 169 25.83 -22.57 -4.42
CA LYS A 169 25.66 -23.20 -5.74
C LYS A 169 26.85 -22.97 -6.65
N THR A 170 27.34 -21.73 -6.76
CA THR A 170 28.47 -21.41 -7.64
C THR A 170 29.77 -22.07 -7.20
N THR A 171 30.00 -22.19 -5.89
CA THR A 171 31.15 -22.95 -5.35
C THR A 171 31.04 -24.44 -5.66
N ALA A 172 29.87 -25.05 -5.46
CA ALA A 172 29.63 -26.45 -5.81
C ALA A 172 29.77 -26.71 -7.34
N GLU A 173 29.33 -25.78 -8.18
CA GLU A 173 29.53 -25.86 -9.64
C GLU A 173 31.02 -25.82 -10.01
N HIS A 174 31.81 -24.97 -9.33
CA HIS A 174 33.25 -24.91 -9.54
C HIS A 174 33.96 -26.20 -9.13
N GLU A 175 33.65 -26.74 -7.95
CA GLU A 175 34.19 -28.02 -7.47
C GLU A 175 33.87 -29.18 -8.42
N ARG A 176 32.63 -29.23 -8.92
CA ARG A 176 32.22 -30.22 -9.92
C ARG A 176 33.06 -30.11 -11.19
N ASP A 177 33.30 -28.90 -11.68
CA ASP A 177 34.07 -28.68 -12.90
C ASP A 177 35.56 -29.00 -12.70
N GLU A 178 36.13 -28.71 -11.51
CA GLU A 178 37.48 -29.16 -11.14
C GLU A 178 37.61 -30.69 -11.11
N LEU A 179 36.63 -31.38 -10.50
CA LEU A 179 36.62 -32.84 -10.45
C LEU A 179 36.50 -33.44 -11.85
N ARG A 180 35.67 -32.87 -12.73
CA ARG A 180 35.58 -33.28 -14.14
C ARG A 180 36.91 -33.12 -14.85
N ALA A 181 37.58 -31.99 -14.69
CA ALA A 181 38.90 -31.77 -15.29
C ALA A 181 39.96 -32.78 -14.79
N ARG A 182 39.90 -33.20 -13.52
CA ARG A 182 40.78 -34.25 -12.98
C ARG A 182 40.48 -35.62 -13.57
N VAL A 183 39.20 -35.98 -13.73
CA VAL A 183 38.79 -37.23 -14.39
C VAL A 183 39.31 -37.24 -15.84
N ASP A 184 39.10 -36.16 -16.58
CA ASP A 184 39.59 -36.04 -17.96
C ASP A 184 41.12 -36.12 -18.07
N ASP A 185 41.85 -35.64 -17.05
CA ASP A 185 43.30 -35.77 -16.99
C ASP A 185 43.75 -37.21 -16.70
N LEU A 186 43.13 -37.87 -15.72
CA LEU A 186 43.40 -39.26 -15.41
C LEU A 186 43.07 -40.18 -16.59
N ASP A 187 41.97 -39.94 -17.31
CA ASP A 187 41.62 -40.69 -18.50
C ASP A 187 42.65 -40.51 -19.61
N ARG A 188 43.18 -39.29 -19.79
CA ARG A 188 44.30 -39.03 -20.72
C ARG A 188 45.58 -39.75 -20.29
N GLN A 189 45.90 -39.77 -19.00
CA GLN A 189 47.06 -40.49 -18.46
C GLN A 189 46.92 -42.00 -18.66
N LEU A 190 45.75 -42.57 -18.38
CA LEU A 190 45.45 -43.99 -18.60
C LEU A 190 45.53 -44.35 -20.09
N ALA A 191 44.99 -43.51 -20.98
CA ALA A 191 45.10 -43.71 -22.41
C ALA A 191 46.56 -43.67 -22.90
N ALA A 192 47.36 -42.73 -22.38
CA ALA A 192 48.79 -42.63 -22.69
C ALA A 192 49.59 -43.83 -22.17
N ALA A 193 49.34 -44.27 -20.94
CA ALA A 193 49.96 -45.46 -20.37
C ALA A 193 49.60 -46.73 -21.17
N ALA A 194 48.33 -46.88 -21.55
CA ALA A 194 47.88 -47.98 -22.40
C ALA A 194 48.49 -47.94 -23.81
N ALA A 195 48.75 -46.75 -24.36
CA ALA A 195 49.47 -46.62 -25.63
C ALA A 195 50.94 -47.00 -25.48
N TYR A 196 51.58 -46.58 -24.38
CA TYR A 196 52.95 -46.93 -24.06
C TYR A 196 53.14 -48.45 -23.90
N THR A 197 52.25 -49.13 -23.18
CA THR A 197 52.32 -50.59 -23.03
C THR A 197 52.18 -51.30 -24.37
N ARG A 198 51.24 -50.85 -25.23
CA ARG A 198 51.10 -51.40 -26.60
C ARG A 198 52.35 -51.21 -27.45
N ASN A 199 52.98 -50.03 -27.39
CA ASN A 199 54.24 -49.78 -28.11
C ASN A 199 55.37 -50.66 -27.59
N LEU A 200 55.49 -50.82 -26.26
CA LEU A 200 56.50 -51.66 -25.65
C LEU A 200 56.30 -53.14 -25.98
N GLU A 201 55.05 -53.62 -26.01
CA GLU A 201 54.71 -54.96 -26.49
C GLU A 201 55.09 -55.16 -27.96
N HIS A 202 54.86 -54.14 -28.79
CA HIS A 202 55.26 -54.15 -30.20
C HIS A 202 56.79 -54.22 -30.35
N ASP A 203 57.54 -53.35 -29.67
CA ASP A 203 59.01 -53.34 -29.69
C ASP A 203 59.59 -54.67 -29.18
N LEU A 204 59.01 -55.25 -28.12
CA LEU A 204 59.41 -56.57 -27.62
C LEU A 204 59.13 -57.68 -28.64
N ALA A 205 58.00 -57.61 -29.35
CA ALA A 205 57.70 -58.55 -30.44
C ALA A 205 58.73 -58.41 -31.57
N GLU A 206 59.05 -57.19 -32.00
CA GLU A 206 60.07 -56.93 -33.00
C GLU A 206 61.45 -57.46 -32.57
N GLN A 207 61.88 -57.16 -31.33
CA GLN A 207 63.15 -57.66 -30.79
C GLN A 207 63.21 -59.18 -30.75
N ARG A 208 62.12 -59.86 -30.38
CA ARG A 208 62.05 -61.34 -30.42
C ARG A 208 62.25 -61.86 -31.84
N THR A 209 61.55 -61.28 -32.83
CA THR A 209 61.72 -61.69 -34.23
C THR A 209 63.13 -61.43 -34.75
N ALA A 210 63.76 -60.32 -34.34
CA ALA A 210 65.15 -60.00 -34.67
C ALA A 210 66.14 -60.99 -34.02
N ALA A 211 65.93 -61.34 -32.76
CA ALA A 211 66.74 -62.34 -32.05
C ALA A 211 66.61 -63.73 -32.69
N GLU A 212 65.40 -64.13 -33.09
CA GLU A 212 65.15 -65.37 -33.84
C GLU A 212 65.85 -65.36 -35.20
N ARG A 213 65.84 -64.23 -35.91
CA ARG A 213 66.57 -64.05 -37.17
C ARG A 213 68.09 -64.17 -36.97
N LEU A 214 68.66 -63.43 -36.02
CA LEU A 214 70.09 -63.50 -35.71
C LEU A 214 70.51 -64.89 -35.24
N SER A 215 69.68 -65.57 -34.45
CA SER A 215 69.95 -66.96 -34.02
C SER A 215 70.04 -67.91 -35.22
N ARG A 216 69.15 -67.77 -36.20
CA ARG A 216 69.21 -68.50 -37.48
C ARG A 216 70.47 -68.15 -38.27
N GLU A 217 70.83 -66.87 -38.37
CA GLU A 217 72.07 -66.44 -39.04
C GLU A 217 73.32 -67.02 -38.36
N VAL A 218 73.38 -67.01 -37.02
CA VAL A 218 74.47 -67.63 -36.25
C VAL A 218 74.52 -69.14 -36.45
N GLU A 219 73.38 -69.82 -36.51
CA GLU A 219 73.31 -71.25 -36.78
C GLU A 219 73.85 -71.59 -38.18
N VAL A 220 73.47 -70.82 -39.19
CA VAL A 220 74.01 -70.93 -40.56
C VAL A 220 75.52 -70.68 -40.57
N LEU A 221 76.00 -69.61 -39.93
CA LEU A 221 77.42 -69.31 -39.84
C LEU A 221 78.20 -70.40 -39.10
N ARG A 222 77.68 -70.95 -38.00
CA ARG A 222 78.29 -72.10 -37.30
C ARG A 222 78.34 -73.33 -38.20
N HIS A 223 77.29 -73.58 -38.98
CA HIS A 223 77.26 -74.68 -39.94
C HIS A 223 78.32 -74.48 -41.04
N GLN A 224 78.45 -73.27 -41.58
CA GLN A 224 79.44 -72.90 -42.59
C GLN A 224 80.88 -72.99 -42.05
N VAL A 225 81.15 -72.42 -40.87
CA VAL A 225 82.45 -72.54 -40.20
C VAL A 225 82.77 -74.00 -39.91
N GLY A 226 81.80 -74.80 -39.45
CA GLY A 226 81.97 -76.23 -39.26
C GLY A 226 82.26 -76.99 -40.55
N ALA A 227 81.66 -76.60 -41.67
CA ALA A 227 81.99 -77.13 -42.99
C ALA A 227 83.41 -76.75 -43.42
N LEU A 228 83.79 -75.48 -43.31
CA LEU A 228 85.13 -74.97 -43.63
C LEU A 228 86.22 -75.57 -42.73
N VAL A 229 85.96 -75.80 -41.43
CA VAL A 229 86.89 -76.49 -40.54
C VAL A 229 87.06 -77.95 -40.95
N ARG A 230 85.99 -78.62 -41.37
CA ARG A 230 86.07 -79.99 -41.92
C ARG A 230 86.81 -80.03 -43.27
N GLU A 231 86.70 -78.98 -44.07
CA GLU A 231 87.39 -78.82 -45.35
C GLU A 231 88.88 -78.45 -45.14
N ALA A 232 89.20 -77.54 -44.23
CA ALA A 232 90.56 -77.24 -43.80
C ALA A 232 91.22 -78.45 -43.11
N ALA A 233 90.47 -79.27 -42.36
CA ALA A 233 90.96 -80.53 -41.81
C ALA A 233 91.24 -81.59 -42.90
N ARG A 234 90.72 -81.42 -44.13
CA ARG A 234 91.09 -82.25 -45.30
C ARG A 234 92.37 -81.76 -46.00
N ASP A 235 92.81 -80.52 -45.76
CA ASP A 235 93.90 -79.87 -46.53
C ASP A 235 95.10 -79.35 -45.69
N VAL A 236 95.24 -79.68 -44.40
CA VAL A 236 96.35 -79.17 -43.57
C VAL A 236 97.43 -80.22 -43.27
N VAL A 237 98.57 -80.04 -43.96
CA VAL A 237 99.95 -80.38 -43.54
C VAL A 237 100.37 -79.47 -42.37
N PRO A 238 101.07 -79.95 -41.33
CA PRO A 238 101.31 -79.20 -40.11
C PRO A 238 102.36 -78.10 -40.30
N VAL A 239 101.99 -76.84 -40.05
CA VAL A 239 102.94 -75.73 -39.89
C VAL A 239 102.57 -74.92 -38.64
N ALA A 240 103.53 -74.89 -37.70
CA ALA A 240 103.47 -74.18 -36.43
C ALA A 240 103.73 -72.67 -36.60
N ALA A 241 102.98 -71.82 -35.89
CA ALA A 241 103.42 -70.46 -35.59
C ALA A 241 102.72 -69.83 -34.36
N ARG A 242 103.51 -68.99 -33.67
CA ARG A 242 103.34 -68.33 -32.36
C ARG A 242 102.30 -67.18 -32.32
N VAL A 243 101.57 -67.09 -31.18
CA VAL A 243 101.40 -65.95 -30.20
C VAL A 243 101.59 -64.51 -30.75
N PRO A 244 100.68 -63.51 -30.52
CA PRO A 244 100.55 -62.82 -29.21
C PRO A 244 99.20 -62.18 -28.80
N THR A 245 99.10 -61.96 -27.49
CA THR A 245 98.15 -61.12 -26.73
C THR A 245 98.23 -59.64 -27.14
N PRO A 246 97.14 -58.87 -27.00
CA PRO A 246 97.25 -57.60 -26.29
C PRO A 246 96.07 -57.26 -25.36
N ALA A 247 96.40 -56.49 -24.32
CA ALA A 247 95.50 -55.85 -23.37
C ALA A 247 95.16 -54.42 -23.83
N THR A 248 93.93 -53.94 -23.59
CA THR A 248 93.64 -52.49 -23.57
C THR A 248 92.52 -52.13 -22.59
N ARG A 249 92.86 -51.24 -21.64
CA ARG A 249 92.01 -50.49 -20.69
C ARG A 249 91.13 -49.43 -21.38
N LEU A 250 90.05 -49.01 -20.70
CA LEU A 250 89.55 -47.62 -20.45
C LEU A 250 88.06 -47.73 -20.04
N ALA A 251 87.66 -47.54 -18.77
CA ALA A 251 87.43 -46.28 -18.03
C ALA A 251 86.22 -45.44 -18.51
N PRO A 252 85.52 -44.73 -17.60
CA PRO A 252 84.09 -44.44 -17.66
C PRO A 252 83.77 -43.03 -18.21
N THR A 253 82.60 -42.86 -18.84
CA THR A 253 82.13 -41.51 -19.24
C THR A 253 80.64 -41.35 -19.03
N ARG A 254 80.32 -40.60 -17.97
CA ARG A 254 79.07 -39.86 -17.72
C ARG A 254 78.97 -38.71 -18.73
N PRO A 255 77.82 -38.49 -19.37
CA PRO A 255 77.17 -37.16 -19.32
C PRO A 255 75.63 -37.33 -19.37
N ALA A 256 74.75 -36.36 -19.17
CA ALA A 256 74.76 -35.02 -18.63
C ALA A 256 73.29 -34.69 -18.37
N VAL A 257 73.02 -34.04 -17.25
CA VAL A 257 71.76 -33.35 -16.98
C VAL A 257 71.71 -32.07 -17.84
N PRO A 258 70.57 -31.73 -18.44
CA PRO A 258 70.14 -30.33 -18.49
C PRO A 258 68.74 -30.21 -17.84
N ALA A 259 68.59 -29.46 -16.75
CA ALA A 259 68.34 -28.02 -16.77
C ALA A 259 67.07 -27.67 -17.57
N GLY A 260 65.95 -27.48 -16.86
CA GLY A 260 64.85 -26.61 -17.33
C GLY A 260 65.26 -25.13 -17.24
N PRO A 261 64.33 -24.16 -17.18
CA PRO A 261 62.90 -24.15 -17.51
C PRO A 261 62.57 -23.07 -18.57
N ALA A 262 61.36 -23.08 -19.15
CA ALA A 262 60.87 -21.95 -19.94
C ALA A 262 59.37 -21.70 -19.68
N GLU A 263 59.10 -20.88 -18.67
CA GLU A 263 57.84 -20.15 -18.50
C GLU A 263 57.72 -19.05 -19.58
N ARG A 264 56.61 -19.08 -20.33
CA ARG A 264 56.01 -17.98 -21.12
C ARG A 264 54.64 -18.49 -21.60
N GLY A 265 53.52 -17.77 -21.55
CA GLY A 265 53.24 -16.45 -21.04
C GLY A 265 51.71 -16.29 -20.88
N ARG A 266 51.30 -15.57 -19.84
CA ARG A 266 49.93 -15.11 -19.62
C ARG A 266 49.57 -14.01 -20.63
N ARG A 267 48.46 -14.16 -21.34
CA ARG A 267 47.77 -13.07 -22.07
C ARG A 267 46.58 -12.58 -21.24
N ALA A 268 46.54 -11.28 -21.00
CA ALA A 268 45.42 -10.56 -20.39
C ALA A 268 44.28 -10.30 -21.40
N PRO A 269 43.01 -10.20 -20.96
CA PRO A 269 41.89 -9.89 -21.81
C PRO A 269 41.73 -8.38 -22.08
N ARG A 270 41.30 -8.07 -23.31
CA ARG A 270 40.98 -6.74 -23.82
C ARG A 270 39.74 -6.16 -23.13
N THR A 271 39.86 -4.93 -22.65
CA THR A 271 38.76 -4.08 -22.17
C THR A 271 37.84 -3.67 -23.33
N ALA A 272 36.55 -3.92 -23.18
CA ALA A 272 35.50 -3.50 -24.10
C ALA A 272 35.12 -2.01 -23.90
N SER A 273 34.85 -1.33 -25.02
CA SER A 273 34.45 0.08 -25.11
C SER A 273 32.98 0.29 -24.70
N PRO A 274 32.65 1.27 -23.83
CA PRO A 274 31.28 1.62 -23.52
C PRO A 274 30.78 2.68 -24.51
N GLY A 275 30.10 2.26 -25.57
CA GLY A 275 29.61 3.20 -26.59
C GLY A 275 28.26 2.80 -27.16
N ARG A 276 27.16 3.21 -26.49
CA ARG A 276 25.85 3.63 -27.07
C ARG A 276 24.69 3.70 -26.07
N THR A 277 24.78 3.08 -24.90
CA THR A 277 23.68 3.05 -23.91
C THR A 277 23.57 4.31 -23.04
N GLN A 278 24.58 5.18 -23.04
CA GLN A 278 24.62 6.37 -22.19
C GLN A 278 23.74 7.53 -22.70
N LYS A 279 23.48 7.63 -24.02
CA LYS A 279 22.62 8.69 -24.58
C LYS A 279 21.13 8.52 -24.25
N TRP A 280 20.64 7.28 -24.08
CA TRP A 280 19.22 7.03 -23.78
C TRP A 280 18.86 7.33 -22.33
N ARG A 281 19.78 7.09 -21.39
CA ARG A 281 19.59 7.40 -19.98
C ARG A 281 19.51 8.90 -19.70
N SER A 282 20.24 9.72 -20.46
CA SER A 282 20.21 11.19 -20.32
C SER A 282 18.87 11.79 -20.77
N ASN A 283 18.24 11.24 -21.82
CA ASN A 283 16.95 11.74 -22.30
C ASN A 283 15.79 11.32 -21.37
N LEU A 284 15.85 10.12 -20.80
CA LEU A 284 14.89 9.66 -19.79
C LEU A 284 14.95 10.52 -18.52
N ALA A 285 16.15 10.81 -18.02
CA ALA A 285 16.33 11.67 -16.85
C ALA A 285 15.73 13.07 -17.06
N PHE A 286 15.83 13.64 -18.26
CA PHE A 286 15.24 14.93 -18.58
C PHE A 286 13.71 14.90 -18.59
N VAL A 287 13.11 13.85 -19.15
CA VAL A 287 11.64 13.68 -19.15
C VAL A 287 11.09 13.51 -17.73
N PHE A 288 11.72 12.68 -16.90
CA PHE A 288 11.32 12.52 -15.50
C PHE A 288 11.47 13.81 -14.69
N TRP A 289 12.50 14.62 -14.96
CA TRP A 289 12.68 15.93 -14.34
C TRP A 289 11.55 16.90 -14.71
N CYS A 290 11.20 17.00 -15.99
CA CYS A 290 10.09 17.85 -16.45
C CYS A 290 8.74 17.44 -15.85
N VAL A 291 8.44 16.14 -15.79
CA VAL A 291 7.20 15.62 -15.17
C VAL A 291 7.17 15.92 -13.67
N GLY A 292 8.30 15.77 -12.98
CA GLY A 292 8.43 16.10 -11.56
C GLY A 292 8.17 17.58 -11.26
N VAL A 293 8.69 18.49 -12.07
CA VAL A 293 8.47 19.95 -11.90
C VAL A 293 7.00 20.31 -12.10
N VAL A 294 6.32 19.74 -13.09
CA VAL A 294 4.89 20.00 -13.33
C VAL A 294 4.04 19.43 -12.19
N CYS A 295 4.33 18.22 -11.72
CA CYS A 295 3.60 17.61 -10.60
C CYS A 295 3.81 18.38 -9.29
N ALA A 296 5.03 18.84 -9.01
CA ALA A 296 5.33 19.64 -7.83
C ALA A 296 4.61 21.01 -7.86
N GLY A 297 4.51 21.64 -9.02
CA GLY A 297 3.72 22.87 -9.21
C GLY A 297 2.23 22.66 -8.94
N TYR A 298 1.67 21.54 -9.42
CA TYR A 298 0.26 21.18 -9.18
C TYR A 298 -0.03 20.87 -7.71
N LEU A 299 0.85 20.13 -7.04
CA LEU A 299 0.73 19.82 -5.61
C LEU A 299 0.90 21.07 -4.73
N GLY A 300 1.82 21.97 -5.09
CA GLY A 300 2.00 23.25 -4.39
C GLY A 300 0.78 24.17 -4.54
N ALA A 301 0.19 24.23 -5.73
CA ALA A 301 -1.03 24.99 -5.96
C ALA A 301 -2.23 24.39 -5.22
N ALA A 302 -2.36 23.07 -5.18
CA ALA A 302 -3.41 22.37 -4.42
C ALA A 302 -3.26 22.56 -2.90
N ALA A 303 -2.02 22.56 -2.39
CA ALA A 303 -1.74 22.83 -0.98
C ALA A 303 -2.10 24.26 -0.57
N LEU A 304 -1.85 25.25 -1.45
CA LEU A 304 -2.24 26.65 -1.24
C LEU A 304 -3.76 26.84 -1.19
N VAL A 305 -4.52 26.05 -1.97
CA VAL A 305 -5.99 26.06 -1.93
C VAL A 305 -6.53 25.30 -0.71
N GLY A 306 -5.86 24.22 -0.28
CA GLY A 306 -6.25 23.41 0.88
C GLY A 306 -6.02 24.07 2.25
N THR A 307 -5.15 25.07 2.35
CA THR A 307 -4.92 25.82 3.61
C THR A 307 -5.97 26.91 3.90
N TRP A 308 -7.02 27.02 3.09
CA TRP A 308 -8.15 27.90 3.40
C TRP A 308 -9.04 27.26 4.48
N THR A 309 -8.70 27.50 5.74
CA THR A 309 -9.50 27.12 6.91
C THR A 309 -10.84 27.87 6.94
N PRO A 310 -11.95 27.23 7.35
CA PRO A 310 -13.31 27.78 7.30
C PRO A 310 -13.63 28.82 8.40
N GLY A 311 -12.64 29.63 8.81
CA GLY A 311 -12.77 30.61 9.89
C GLY A 311 -12.44 32.06 9.52
N ASN A 312 -11.94 32.33 8.31
CA ASN A 312 -11.60 33.70 7.89
C ASN A 312 -12.65 34.25 6.93
N VAL A 313 -13.21 35.39 7.31
CA VAL A 313 -14.27 36.12 6.60
C VAL A 313 -13.76 36.50 5.21
N ALA A 314 -14.28 35.85 4.17
CA ALA A 314 -13.95 36.17 2.80
C ALA A 314 -14.42 37.61 2.44
N PRO A 315 -13.64 38.39 1.68
CA PRO A 315 -14.07 39.69 1.17
C PRO A 315 -15.35 39.54 0.33
N SER A 316 -16.30 40.45 0.53
CA SER A 316 -17.66 40.43 -0.06
C SER A 316 -17.70 40.35 -1.59
N TRP A 317 -16.59 40.58 -2.29
CA TRP A 317 -16.49 40.50 -3.75
C TRP A 317 -16.42 39.07 -4.30
N VAL A 318 -16.19 38.05 -3.47
CA VAL A 318 -16.22 36.63 -3.91
C VAL A 318 -17.66 36.07 -3.99
N ARG A 319 -18.62 36.74 -3.36
CA ARG A 319 -20.01 36.24 -3.28
C ARG A 319 -20.84 36.46 -4.56
N HIS A 320 -20.32 37.17 -5.56
CA HIS A 320 -21.06 37.51 -6.79
C HIS A 320 -20.50 36.98 -8.12
N HIS A 321 -19.43 36.18 -8.11
CA HIS A 321 -19.02 35.43 -9.30
C HIS A 321 -18.89 33.95 -8.96
N GLY A 322 -19.84 33.16 -9.48
CA GLY A 322 -19.83 31.71 -9.38
C GLY A 322 -18.51 31.14 -9.91
N SER A 323 -17.70 30.61 -9.00
CA SER A 323 -16.43 29.93 -9.25
C SER A 323 -16.59 28.53 -9.84
N ILE A 324 -17.72 28.24 -10.49
CA ILE A 324 -18.02 26.93 -11.11
C ILE A 324 -17.30 26.75 -12.46
N PHE A 325 -16.67 27.81 -13.01
CA PHE A 325 -16.04 27.77 -14.34
C PHE A 325 -14.52 27.52 -14.39
N GLN A 326 -13.80 27.39 -13.26
CA GLN A 326 -12.33 27.26 -13.32
C GLN A 326 -11.83 25.83 -13.60
N VAL A 327 -12.54 24.80 -13.18
CA VAL A 327 -12.10 23.40 -13.38
C VAL A 327 -12.15 22.98 -14.87
N PRO A 328 -13.20 23.31 -15.66
CA PRO A 328 -13.20 23.02 -17.10
C PRO A 328 -12.09 23.78 -17.85
N ALA A 329 -11.85 25.03 -17.50
CA ALA A 329 -10.84 25.87 -18.16
C ALA A 329 -9.41 25.33 -17.96
N LEU A 330 -9.08 24.83 -16.76
CA LEU A 330 -7.78 24.22 -16.48
C LEU A 330 -7.61 22.89 -17.22
N SER A 331 -8.66 22.06 -17.29
CA SER A 331 -8.61 20.81 -18.05
C SER A 331 -8.40 21.06 -19.56
N TYR A 332 -9.04 22.10 -20.10
CA TYR A 332 -8.87 22.52 -21.49
C TYR A 332 -7.49 23.10 -21.76
N LEU A 333 -6.93 23.87 -20.81
CA LEU A 333 -5.58 24.42 -20.92
C LEU A 333 -4.54 23.29 -20.94
N VAL A 334 -4.65 22.31 -20.03
CA VAL A 334 -3.73 21.16 -19.97
C VAL A 334 -3.80 20.33 -21.25
N ALA A 335 -5.01 20.04 -21.75
CA ALA A 335 -5.19 19.30 -23.00
C ALA A 335 -4.61 20.06 -24.21
N ASN A 336 -4.82 21.37 -24.30
CA ASN A 336 -4.32 22.19 -25.40
C ASN A 336 -2.79 22.38 -25.34
N THR A 337 -2.22 22.55 -24.14
CA THR A 337 -0.77 22.64 -23.95
C THR A 337 -0.10 21.31 -24.31
N PHE A 338 -0.71 20.18 -23.94
CA PHE A 338 -0.23 18.86 -24.32
C PHE A 338 -0.30 18.61 -25.83
N ALA A 339 -1.41 18.96 -26.48
CA ALA A 339 -1.55 18.87 -27.94
C ALA A 339 -0.51 19.74 -28.66
N THR A 340 -0.21 20.92 -28.14
CA THR A 340 0.81 21.83 -28.68
C THR A 340 2.21 21.26 -28.52
N ILE A 341 2.53 20.65 -27.36
CA ILE A 341 3.82 19.99 -27.13
C ILE A 341 3.98 18.77 -28.05
N VAL A 342 2.95 17.94 -28.20
CA VAL A 342 2.98 16.78 -29.10
C VAL A 342 3.12 17.22 -30.57
N GLY A 343 2.43 18.29 -30.97
CA GLY A 343 2.57 18.90 -32.30
C GLY A 343 3.97 19.45 -32.55
N ALA A 344 4.53 20.20 -31.60
CA ALA A 344 5.87 20.77 -31.69
C ALA A 344 6.97 19.69 -31.73
N VAL A 345 6.78 18.57 -31.00
CA VAL A 345 7.69 17.40 -31.06
C VAL A 345 7.55 16.64 -32.39
N GLY A 346 6.37 16.65 -33.00
CA GLY A 346 6.13 16.07 -34.32
C GLY A 346 6.75 16.86 -35.47
N GLU A 347 6.76 18.20 -35.39
CA GLU A 347 7.39 19.07 -36.39
C GLU A 347 8.91 19.20 -36.22
N ALA A 348 9.41 19.02 -35.00
CA ALA A 348 10.84 19.03 -34.71
C ALA A 348 11.55 17.74 -35.16
N LYS A 349 11.90 17.71 -36.45
CA LYS A 349 12.94 16.89 -37.10
C LYS A 349 12.65 15.40 -37.25
N GLY A 350 12.35 14.99 -38.50
CA GLY A 350 12.86 13.78 -39.16
C GLY A 350 13.10 12.55 -38.29
N LEU A 351 12.15 12.21 -37.42
CA LEU A 351 12.25 11.08 -36.51
C LEU A 351 11.82 9.82 -37.25
N ASP A 352 12.72 8.86 -37.28
CA ASP A 352 12.55 7.56 -37.91
C ASP A 352 11.27 6.88 -37.40
N LYS A 353 10.57 6.12 -38.26
CA LYS A 353 9.22 5.59 -38.00
C LYS A 353 9.13 4.79 -36.68
N SER A 354 10.23 4.22 -36.21
CA SER A 354 10.30 3.50 -34.94
C SER A 354 10.01 4.39 -33.71
N VAL A 355 10.41 5.67 -33.73
CA VAL A 355 10.22 6.57 -32.58
C VAL A 355 8.77 7.06 -32.47
N SER A 356 8.06 7.20 -33.60
CA SER A 356 6.62 7.54 -33.58
C SER A 356 5.76 6.42 -33.00
N THR A 357 6.21 5.16 -33.14
CA THR A 357 5.52 3.99 -32.61
C THR A 357 5.71 3.88 -31.11
N VAL A 358 6.95 4.10 -30.63
CA VAL A 358 7.25 4.18 -29.19
C VAL A 358 6.53 5.36 -28.54
N LEU A 359 6.49 6.54 -29.18
CA LEU A 359 5.73 7.69 -28.65
C LEU A 359 4.22 7.42 -28.58
N ARG A 360 3.64 6.64 -29.50
CA ARG A 360 2.23 6.22 -29.41
C ARG A 360 1.98 5.25 -28.27
N GLU A 361 2.86 4.28 -28.07
CA GLU A 361 2.75 3.35 -26.93
C GLU A 361 2.93 4.07 -25.60
N TYR A 362 3.88 5.00 -25.51
CA TYR A 362 4.05 5.83 -24.31
C TYR A 362 2.88 6.80 -24.09
N ALA A 363 2.31 7.37 -25.15
CA ALA A 363 1.09 8.15 -25.04
C ALA A 363 -0.07 7.29 -24.53
N ALA A 364 -0.25 6.06 -25.00
CA ALA A 364 -1.27 5.17 -24.46
C ALA A 364 -1.03 4.83 -22.98
N VAL A 365 0.23 4.58 -22.59
CA VAL A 365 0.59 4.22 -21.21
C VAL A 365 0.48 5.40 -20.24
N LEU A 366 0.73 6.63 -20.66
CA LEU A 366 0.68 7.81 -19.78
C LEU A 366 -0.66 8.56 -19.83
N LEU A 367 -1.32 8.59 -20.99
CA LEU A 367 -2.55 9.36 -21.20
C LEU A 367 -3.77 8.64 -20.64
N VAL A 368 -3.79 7.31 -20.64
CA VAL A 368 -4.87 6.53 -20.00
C VAL A 368 -4.89 6.71 -18.48
N PRO A 369 -3.78 6.57 -17.73
CA PRO A 369 -3.77 6.86 -16.30
C PRO A 369 -4.06 8.32 -15.98
N ALA A 370 -3.57 9.27 -16.78
CA ALA A 370 -3.84 10.69 -16.57
C ALA A 370 -5.34 11.03 -16.75
N LEU A 371 -6.00 10.44 -17.75
CA LEU A 371 -7.45 10.57 -17.97
C LEU A 371 -8.27 9.89 -16.87
N LEU A 372 -7.82 8.72 -16.41
CA LEU A 372 -8.47 8.02 -15.28
C LEU A 372 -8.33 8.82 -13.98
N LEU A 373 -7.15 9.40 -13.72
CA LEU A 373 -6.91 10.24 -12.55
C LEU A 373 -7.77 11.51 -12.58
N THR A 374 -7.86 12.18 -13.74
CA THR A 374 -8.72 13.36 -13.89
C THR A 374 -10.20 13.02 -13.75
N GLY A 375 -10.66 11.90 -14.31
CA GLY A 375 -12.02 11.39 -14.12
C GLY A 375 -12.34 11.03 -12.66
N PHE A 376 -11.37 10.44 -11.95
CA PHE A 376 -11.50 10.13 -10.53
C PHE A 376 -11.61 11.39 -9.68
N LEU A 377 -10.77 12.41 -9.95
CA LEU A 377 -10.79 13.68 -9.22
C LEU A 377 -12.08 14.48 -9.45
N THR A 378 -12.64 14.47 -10.66
CA THR A 378 -13.96 15.07 -10.91
C THR A 378 -15.07 14.33 -10.16
N LEU A 379 -15.10 12.99 -10.20
CA LEU A 379 -16.08 12.21 -9.44
C LEU A 379 -15.99 12.45 -7.93
N ALA A 380 -14.78 12.49 -7.38
CA ALA A 380 -14.55 12.81 -5.97
C ALA A 380 -15.05 14.21 -5.61
N SER A 381 -14.84 15.20 -6.49
CA SER A 381 -15.35 16.56 -6.29
C SER A 381 -16.88 16.62 -6.32
N TYR A 382 -17.53 15.87 -7.22
CA TYR A 382 -18.99 15.74 -7.24
C TYR A 382 -19.55 15.06 -5.99
N ALA A 383 -18.88 14.03 -5.46
CA ALA A 383 -19.29 13.36 -4.23
C ALA A 383 -19.22 14.29 -3.01
N VAL A 384 -18.16 15.08 -2.89
CA VAL A 384 -18.03 16.10 -1.82
C VAL A 384 -19.10 17.18 -1.96
N LEU A 385 -19.37 17.66 -3.18
CA LEU A 385 -20.46 18.62 -3.44
C LEU A 385 -21.84 18.06 -3.08
N ALA A 386 -22.10 16.78 -3.38
CA ALA A 386 -23.35 16.11 -3.03
C ALA A 386 -23.54 15.98 -1.50
N LEU A 387 -22.46 15.67 -0.77
CA LEU A 387 -22.46 15.59 0.71
C LEU A 387 -22.70 16.96 1.36
N VAL A 388 -22.22 18.05 0.75
CA VAL A 388 -22.42 19.42 1.27
C VAL A 388 -23.80 19.99 0.91
N ALA A 389 -24.35 19.62 -0.26
CA ALA A 389 -25.63 20.16 -0.75
C ALA A 389 -26.87 19.53 -0.09
N PHE A 390 -26.74 18.34 0.49
CA PHE A 390 -27.81 17.67 1.24
C PHE A 390 -27.39 17.47 2.70
N PRO A 391 -27.46 18.51 3.55
CA PRO A 391 -27.46 18.28 4.99
C PRO A 391 -28.75 17.52 5.35
N ALA A 392 -28.59 16.41 6.07
CA ALA A 392 -29.67 15.55 6.55
C ALA A 392 -30.72 16.31 7.37
#